data_AF-A0A0W8C7J9-F1
#
_entry.id   AF-A0A0W8C7J9-F1
#
_cell.length_a   1.000
_cell.length_b   1.000
_cell.length_c   1.000
_cell.angle_alpha   90.00
_cell.angle_beta   90.00
_cell.angle_gamma   90.00
#
_symmetry.space_group_name_H-M   'P 1'
#
loop_
_entity.id
_entity.type
_entity.pdbx_description
1 polymer ?
#
loop_
_entity_poly.entity_id
_entity_poly.type
_entity_poly.pdbx_seq_one_letter_code
_entity_poly.pdbx_strand_id
1 'polypeptide(L)'
;MTQLARRRMSVASGSLAQFPFLKELGLKEENHGVYNGKWFGSGDVYTSVSPVNGQPIASVRAGNKADYKKVVAAMDDAKPKWCDLPAPERGEIVRQIGEELRNKRDALGKLISLEMGKIYVEGVGEVQEAIDICDFAVGLSRTLNGSVIPSERPGHFMMERYNPLKGHVGIVTAFNFPCAVLFWNAALSLVCGNTQIWKPSESLSLTSVACTKIIADVLERNGHSGAIASLICGSGAEVGEAMLHDKSMELISFTGSTKVGRHVNEVVSSRFGKTILELGGNNAMIVDKDADMEMALRATLFSAVGTAGQRCTSLRRLFLHEDIHDEFLQRLVSAYQNVKIGDPLKDGVLCGPLHNTQAVKNYLDGIDSIKKQGGEILTGGKKIEGEGHFVEPTIVSIAHDAEIVQKEIFAPILYALKFKTLEEAIEKNNAVPQGLSSSLFTKNQAAIFKWTGPLGSDCGIVNINIGPSGAEIGGAFGGEKETGGGRESGSDAWKQYMRRSTCTINYSKELPLAQGIDFS
;
A
#
# COMPACT_ATOMS: atom_id res chain seq x y z
N MET A 1 13.71 19.53 -0.83
CA MET A 1 13.09 20.72 -1.46
C MET A 1 13.70 20.89 -2.83
N THR A 2 12.93 20.59 -3.87
CA THR A 2 13.26 20.92 -5.25
C THR A 2 11.94 21.13 -5.97
N GLN A 3 11.70 22.37 -6.40
CA GLN A 3 10.56 22.75 -7.25
C GLN A 3 10.63 21.93 -8.54
N LEU A 4 9.78 20.92 -8.68
CA LEU A 4 9.41 20.40 -9.99
C LEU A 4 8.83 21.57 -10.78
N ALA A 5 9.50 21.92 -11.88
CA ALA A 5 9.11 23.01 -12.76
C ALA A 5 7.65 22.84 -13.20
N ARG A 6 6.77 23.67 -12.63
CA ARG A 6 5.33 23.75 -12.95
C ARG A 6 5.17 24.38 -14.35
N ARG A 7 5.30 23.59 -15.41
CA ARG A 7 4.77 23.97 -16.72
C ARG A 7 3.32 23.49 -16.81
N ARG A 8 2.38 24.43 -16.99
CA ARG A 8 1.04 24.13 -17.52
C ARG A 8 1.24 23.50 -18.91
N MET A 9 1.32 22.18 -18.98
CA MET A 9 1.14 21.49 -20.25
C MET A 9 -0.35 21.56 -20.54
N SER A 10 -0.74 22.22 -21.64
CA SER A 10 -2.14 22.24 -22.06
C SER A 10 -2.59 20.80 -22.29
N VAL A 11 -3.66 20.38 -21.63
CA VAL A 11 -4.31 19.10 -21.93
C VAL A 11 -4.71 19.14 -23.40
N ALA A 12 -4.15 18.26 -24.22
CA ALA A 12 -4.56 18.18 -25.61
C ALA A 12 -6.04 17.77 -25.64
N SER A 13 -6.88 18.57 -26.30
CA SER A 13 -8.29 18.26 -26.50
C SER A 13 -8.39 16.93 -27.28
N GLY A 14 -8.65 15.80 -26.61
CA GLY A 14 -8.77 14.51 -27.29
C GLY A 14 -8.49 13.24 -26.49
N SER A 15 -7.94 13.31 -25.28
CA SER A 15 -7.64 12.11 -24.46
C SER A 15 -8.91 11.32 -24.11
N LEU A 16 -10.02 11.98 -23.78
CA LEU A 16 -11.33 11.36 -23.56
C LEU A 16 -11.92 10.71 -24.82
N ALA A 17 -11.49 11.14 -26.01
CA ALA A 17 -11.89 10.51 -27.27
C ALA A 17 -11.01 9.28 -27.58
N GLN A 18 -9.72 9.35 -27.23
CA GLN A 18 -8.78 8.25 -27.38
C GLN A 18 -9.04 7.10 -26.39
N PHE A 19 -9.50 7.42 -25.17
CA PHE A 19 -9.72 6.45 -24.10
C PHE A 19 -11.18 6.51 -23.59
N PRO A 20 -12.14 5.85 -24.27
CA PRO A 20 -13.56 5.91 -23.92
C PRO A 20 -13.88 5.48 -22.48
N PHE A 21 -13.10 4.55 -21.91
CA PHE A 21 -13.27 4.05 -20.54
C PHE A 21 -13.13 5.15 -19.47
N LEU A 22 -12.48 6.28 -19.78
CA LEU A 22 -12.41 7.43 -18.87
C LEU A 22 -13.80 8.02 -18.61
N LYS A 23 -14.67 8.06 -19.63
CA LYS A 23 -16.05 8.54 -19.50
C LYS A 23 -16.91 7.58 -18.69
N GLU A 24 -16.67 6.27 -18.82
CA GLU A 24 -17.36 5.24 -18.03
C GLU A 24 -17.09 5.36 -16.53
N LEU A 25 -15.94 5.93 -16.15
CA LEU A 25 -15.54 6.28 -14.78
C LEU A 25 -16.00 7.69 -14.36
N GLY A 26 -16.75 8.39 -15.21
CA GLY A 26 -17.25 9.74 -14.93
C GLY A 26 -16.16 10.82 -14.90
N LEU A 27 -15.00 10.57 -15.51
CA LEU A 27 -13.91 11.53 -15.63
C LEU A 27 -14.16 12.52 -16.78
N LYS A 28 -13.64 13.73 -16.61
CA LYS A 28 -13.68 14.85 -17.55
C LYS A 28 -12.26 15.34 -17.85
N GLU A 29 -12.13 16.29 -18.78
CA GLU A 29 -10.83 16.93 -19.09
C GLU A 29 -10.26 17.68 -17.87
N GLU A 30 -11.12 18.34 -17.11
CA GLU A 30 -10.82 18.92 -15.80
C GLU A 30 -11.79 18.37 -14.76
N ASN A 31 -11.24 17.83 -13.67
CA ASN A 31 -11.99 17.20 -12.59
C ASN A 31 -11.77 17.97 -11.29
N HIS A 32 -12.75 17.93 -10.40
CA HIS A 32 -12.56 18.40 -9.03
C HIS A 32 -11.83 17.32 -8.21
N GLY A 33 -10.81 17.75 -7.46
CA GLY A 33 -9.98 16.88 -6.63
C GLY A 33 -10.39 16.84 -5.16
N VAL A 34 -11.47 17.51 -4.77
CA VAL A 34 -11.97 17.50 -3.39
C VAL A 34 -13.42 17.03 -3.37
N TYR A 35 -13.72 16.12 -2.45
CA TYR A 35 -15.06 15.60 -2.22
C TYR A 35 -15.35 15.48 -0.72
N ASN A 36 -16.48 16.03 -0.28
CA ASN A 36 -17.03 15.87 1.08
C ASN A 36 -18.55 15.64 1.07
N GLY A 37 -19.07 14.97 0.04
CA GLY A 37 -20.50 14.96 -0.32
C GLY A 37 -20.85 15.97 -1.43
N LYS A 38 -19.93 16.88 -1.76
CA LYS A 38 -19.97 17.71 -2.97
C LYS A 38 -18.58 17.76 -3.58
N TRP A 39 -18.50 17.86 -4.91
CA TRP A 39 -17.24 17.99 -5.64
C TRP A 39 -16.82 19.46 -5.76
N PHE A 40 -15.58 19.79 -5.37
CA PHE A 40 -14.99 21.13 -5.46
C PHE A 40 -13.46 21.06 -5.49
N GLY A 41 -12.81 22.22 -5.50
CA GLY A 41 -11.35 22.35 -5.37
C GLY A 41 -10.92 23.76 -5.73
N SER A 42 -10.09 24.38 -4.89
CA SER A 42 -9.59 25.75 -5.07
C SER A 42 -8.07 25.87 -5.00
N GLY A 43 -7.36 24.74 -5.02
CA GLY A 43 -5.91 24.67 -5.08
C GLY A 43 -5.33 24.65 -6.48
N ASP A 44 -4.09 24.18 -6.57
CA ASP A 44 -3.36 24.01 -7.82
C ASP A 44 -4.06 23.00 -8.75
N VAL A 45 -3.85 23.14 -10.05
CA VAL A 45 -4.29 22.13 -11.03
C VAL A 45 -3.14 21.18 -11.29
N TYR A 46 -3.35 19.90 -11.04
CA TYR A 46 -2.44 18.82 -11.39
C TYR A 46 -2.85 18.19 -12.71
N THR A 47 -1.89 17.99 -13.60
CA THR A 47 -2.10 17.23 -14.84
C THR A 47 -1.56 15.83 -14.64
N SER A 48 -2.42 14.83 -14.75
CA SER A 48 -1.98 13.43 -14.78
C SER A 48 -1.39 13.13 -16.15
N VAL A 49 -0.25 12.44 -16.17
CA VAL A 49 0.55 12.21 -17.37
C VAL A 49 0.80 10.71 -17.50
N SER A 50 0.65 10.17 -18.71
CA SER A 50 0.94 8.76 -18.95
C SER A 50 2.46 8.52 -18.93
N PRO A 51 2.96 7.55 -18.14
CA PRO A 51 4.39 7.23 -18.10
C PRO A 51 4.89 6.54 -19.37
N VAL A 52 3.97 6.10 -20.24
CA VAL A 52 4.25 5.38 -21.48
C VAL A 52 4.82 6.31 -22.55
N ASN A 53 4.37 7.56 -22.58
CA ASN A 53 4.75 8.52 -23.64
C ASN A 53 4.91 9.97 -23.14
N GLY A 54 4.67 10.24 -21.85
CA GLY A 54 4.76 11.58 -21.29
C GLY A 54 3.60 12.51 -21.69
N GLN A 55 2.54 11.99 -22.33
CA GLN A 55 1.41 12.79 -22.76
C GLN A 55 0.40 13.03 -21.62
N PRO A 56 -0.22 14.22 -21.55
CA PRO A 56 -1.24 14.52 -20.56
C PRO A 56 -2.49 13.65 -20.80
N ILE A 57 -3.05 13.08 -19.73
CA ILE A 57 -4.30 12.31 -19.76
C ILE A 57 -5.47 13.27 -19.50
N ALA A 58 -5.54 13.84 -18.31
CA ALA A 58 -6.55 14.84 -17.93
C ALA A 58 -6.02 15.61 -16.70
N SER A 59 -6.79 16.59 -16.23
CA SER A 59 -6.40 17.43 -15.11
C SER A 59 -7.35 17.32 -13.92
N VAL A 60 -6.81 17.59 -12.73
CA VAL A 60 -7.53 17.62 -11.45
C VAL A 60 -7.22 18.92 -10.74
N ARG A 61 -8.26 19.69 -10.42
CA ARG A 61 -8.19 20.86 -9.56
C ARG A 61 -8.15 20.42 -8.11
N ALA A 62 -6.97 20.48 -7.50
CA ALA A 62 -6.72 20.05 -6.14
C ALA A 62 -7.40 20.93 -5.09
N GLY A 63 -7.35 20.48 -3.84
CA GLY A 63 -7.65 21.27 -2.66
C GLY A 63 -6.41 21.98 -2.12
N ASN A 64 -6.67 23.00 -1.31
CA ASN A 64 -5.68 23.68 -0.48
C ASN A 64 -6.03 23.49 1.01
N LYS A 65 -5.28 24.15 1.90
CA LYS A 65 -5.55 24.07 3.35
C LYS A 65 -6.94 24.55 3.76
N ALA A 66 -7.54 25.50 3.04
CA ALA A 66 -8.89 25.99 3.34
C ALA A 66 -9.95 24.95 2.95
N ASP A 67 -9.76 24.27 1.82
CA ASP A 67 -10.64 23.18 1.40
C ASP A 67 -10.55 21.98 2.36
N TYR A 68 -9.34 21.64 2.83
CA TYR A 68 -9.15 20.61 3.88
C TYR A 68 -10.05 20.87 5.10
N LYS A 69 -10.08 22.10 5.62
CA LYS A 69 -10.94 22.46 6.76
C LYS A 69 -12.43 22.27 6.48
N LYS A 70 -12.89 22.55 5.25
CA LYS A 70 -14.29 22.32 4.85
C LYS A 70 -14.62 20.83 4.80
N VAL A 71 -13.65 20.00 4.39
CA VAL A 71 -13.81 18.54 4.40
C VAL A 71 -13.96 18.04 5.83
N VAL A 72 -13.04 18.42 6.73
CA VAL A 72 -13.09 18.01 8.15
C VAL A 72 -14.41 18.43 8.82
N ALA A 73 -14.85 19.68 8.62
CA ALA A 73 -16.13 20.14 9.18
C ALA A 73 -17.33 19.32 8.69
N ALA A 74 -17.36 18.91 7.42
CA ALA A 74 -18.42 18.04 6.90
C ALA A 74 -18.33 16.61 7.48
N MET A 75 -17.11 16.11 7.75
CA MET A 75 -16.90 14.83 8.40
C MET A 75 -17.36 14.83 9.86
N ASP A 76 -17.13 15.92 10.58
CA ASP A 76 -17.63 16.13 11.95
C ASP A 76 -19.16 16.02 12.01
N ASP A 77 -19.86 16.68 11.08
CA ASP A 77 -21.33 16.64 10.95
C ASP A 77 -21.85 15.23 10.62
N ALA A 78 -21.16 14.49 9.76
CA ALA A 78 -21.59 13.17 9.32
C ALA A 78 -21.34 12.07 10.38
N LYS A 79 -20.33 12.26 11.22
CA LYS A 79 -19.79 11.21 12.08
C LYS A 79 -20.78 10.62 13.10
N PRO A 80 -21.56 11.40 13.87
CA PRO A 80 -22.45 10.83 14.88
C PRO A 80 -23.43 9.81 14.31
N LYS A 81 -24.05 10.13 13.16
CA LYS A 81 -25.00 9.23 12.48
C LYS A 81 -24.31 7.97 11.95
N TRP A 82 -23.10 8.09 11.42
CA TRP A 82 -22.35 6.95 10.90
C TRP A 82 -21.88 6.00 12.02
N CYS A 83 -21.43 6.54 13.15
CA CYS A 83 -21.02 5.73 14.29
C CYS A 83 -22.20 4.98 14.94
N ASP A 84 -23.40 5.58 14.91
CA ASP A 84 -24.64 5.00 15.46
C ASP A 84 -25.23 3.89 14.56
N LEU A 85 -24.95 3.93 13.25
CA LEU A 85 -25.37 2.90 12.30
C LEU A 85 -24.76 1.54 12.67
N PRO A 86 -25.53 0.45 12.84
CA PRO A 86 -24.99 -0.85 13.23
C PRO A 86 -23.89 -1.37 12.29
N ALA A 87 -22.88 -2.05 12.84
CA ALA A 87 -21.75 -2.56 12.05
C ALA A 87 -22.17 -3.42 10.84
N PRO A 88 -23.14 -4.35 10.96
CA PRO A 88 -23.61 -5.13 9.80
C PRO A 88 -24.26 -4.29 8.70
N GLU A 89 -24.92 -3.18 9.04
CA GLU A 89 -25.49 -2.24 8.05
C GLU A 89 -24.37 -1.46 7.35
N ARG A 90 -23.32 -1.06 8.07
CA ARG A 90 -22.09 -0.53 7.44
C ARG A 90 -21.45 -1.55 6.51
N GLY A 91 -21.46 -2.83 6.89
CA GLY A 91 -21.02 -3.94 6.06
C GLY A 91 -21.80 -4.04 4.74
N GLU A 92 -23.12 -3.83 4.76
CA GLU A 92 -23.95 -3.81 3.54
C GLU A 92 -23.57 -2.66 2.60
N ILE A 93 -23.25 -1.48 3.14
CA ILE A 93 -22.72 -0.36 2.33
C ILE A 93 -21.40 -0.76 1.66
N VAL A 94 -20.47 -1.37 2.41
CA VAL A 94 -19.19 -1.83 1.86
C VAL A 94 -19.37 -2.93 0.82
N ARG A 95 -20.34 -3.84 1.00
CA ARG A 95 -20.71 -4.84 -0.01
C ARG A 95 -21.11 -4.19 -1.33
N GLN A 96 -21.96 -3.16 -1.27
CA GLN A 96 -22.39 -2.43 -2.47
C GLN A 96 -21.25 -1.66 -3.15
N ILE A 97 -20.28 -1.15 -2.38
CA ILE A 97 -19.04 -0.58 -2.93
C ILE A 97 -18.27 -1.65 -3.71
N GLY A 98 -18.13 -2.86 -3.16
CA GLY A 98 -17.53 -4.01 -3.85
C GLY A 98 -18.24 -4.34 -5.17
N GLU A 99 -19.57 -4.30 -5.19
CA GLU A 99 -20.36 -4.53 -6.41
C GLU A 99 -20.14 -3.44 -7.47
N GLU A 100 -20.09 -2.16 -7.07
CA GLU A 100 -19.79 -1.08 -8.03
C GLU A 100 -18.35 -1.14 -8.55
N LEU A 101 -17.39 -1.58 -7.73
CA LEU A 101 -16.04 -1.89 -8.19
C LEU A 101 -16.05 -3.03 -9.21
N ARG A 102 -16.84 -4.10 -9.02
CA ARG A 102 -16.99 -5.17 -10.02
C ARG A 102 -17.52 -4.62 -11.35
N ASN A 103 -18.55 -3.77 -11.30
CA ASN A 103 -19.15 -3.15 -12.48
C ASN A 103 -18.17 -2.28 -13.26
N LYS A 104 -17.15 -1.72 -12.58
CA LYS A 104 -16.15 -0.81 -13.18
C LYS A 104 -14.75 -1.41 -13.27
N ARG A 105 -14.60 -2.71 -12.97
CA ARG A 105 -13.29 -3.37 -12.78
C ARG A 105 -12.35 -3.15 -13.97
N ASP A 106 -12.84 -3.43 -15.17
CA ASP A 106 -11.99 -3.40 -16.36
C ASP A 106 -11.64 -1.96 -16.77
N ALA A 107 -12.58 -1.02 -16.64
CA ALA A 107 -12.33 0.39 -16.92
C ALA A 107 -11.33 1.00 -15.93
N LEU A 108 -11.49 0.69 -14.63
CA LEU A 108 -10.59 1.16 -13.59
C LEU A 108 -9.20 0.52 -13.73
N GLY A 109 -9.12 -0.77 -14.07
CA GLY A 109 -7.84 -1.45 -14.36
C GLY A 109 -7.10 -0.81 -15.54
N LYS A 110 -7.80 -0.45 -16.62
CA LYS A 110 -7.20 0.31 -17.74
C LYS A 110 -6.71 1.70 -17.33
N LEU A 111 -7.46 2.40 -16.48
CA LEU A 111 -7.04 3.70 -15.94
C LEU A 111 -5.77 3.57 -15.10
N ILE A 112 -5.70 2.59 -14.21
CA ILE A 112 -4.51 2.32 -13.40
C ILE A 112 -3.31 2.05 -14.31
N SER A 113 -3.47 1.22 -15.35
CA SER A 113 -2.39 0.98 -16.31
C SER A 113 -1.96 2.22 -17.09
N LEU A 114 -2.91 3.07 -17.49
CA LEU A 114 -2.65 4.30 -18.24
C LEU A 114 -1.95 5.37 -17.40
N GLU A 115 -2.36 5.54 -16.14
CA GLU A 115 -1.89 6.60 -15.23
C GLU A 115 -0.69 6.18 -14.37
N MET A 116 -0.68 4.94 -13.84
CA MET A 116 0.42 4.42 -13.01
C MET A 116 1.55 3.82 -13.86
N GLY A 117 1.20 3.03 -14.89
CA GLY A 117 2.15 2.37 -15.80
C GLY A 117 2.29 0.85 -15.62
N LYS A 118 1.59 0.23 -14.67
CA LYS A 118 1.58 -1.24 -14.52
C LYS A 118 0.78 -1.92 -15.62
N ILE A 119 1.11 -3.17 -15.95
CA ILE A 119 0.43 -3.91 -17.03
C ILE A 119 -1.06 -4.11 -16.72
N TYR A 120 -1.88 -4.20 -17.77
CA TYR A 120 -3.35 -4.25 -17.67
C TYR A 120 -3.85 -5.31 -16.69
N VAL A 121 -3.29 -6.52 -16.73
CA VAL A 121 -3.71 -7.61 -15.84
C VAL A 121 -3.40 -7.31 -14.36
N GLU A 122 -2.31 -6.59 -14.07
CA GLU A 122 -2.00 -6.13 -12.70
C GLU A 122 -2.94 -5.00 -12.29
N GLY A 123 -3.32 -4.10 -13.21
CA GLY A 123 -4.32 -3.06 -12.95
C GLY A 123 -5.68 -3.66 -12.60
N VAL A 124 -6.14 -4.65 -13.36
CA VAL A 124 -7.38 -5.40 -13.08
C VAL A 124 -7.27 -6.19 -11.77
N GLY A 125 -6.13 -6.85 -11.55
CA GLY A 125 -5.86 -7.58 -10.31
C GLY A 125 -5.91 -6.66 -9.09
N GLU A 126 -5.39 -5.45 -9.18
CA GLU A 126 -5.47 -4.47 -8.09
C GLU A 126 -6.92 -4.06 -7.76
N VAL A 127 -7.78 -3.91 -8.77
CA VAL A 127 -9.20 -3.65 -8.52
C VAL A 127 -9.89 -4.89 -7.95
N GLN A 128 -9.45 -6.10 -8.34
CA GLN A 128 -9.96 -7.35 -7.77
C GLN A 128 -9.62 -7.47 -6.28
N GLU A 129 -8.40 -7.10 -5.86
CA GLU A 129 -8.03 -7.00 -4.44
C GLU A 129 -8.96 -6.03 -3.68
N ALA A 130 -9.29 -4.89 -4.28
CA ALA A 130 -10.23 -3.93 -3.69
C ALA A 130 -11.66 -4.49 -3.57
N ILE A 131 -12.09 -5.33 -4.50
CA ILE A 131 -13.39 -6.03 -4.45
C ILE A 131 -13.38 -7.08 -3.34
N ASP A 132 -12.34 -7.91 -3.29
CA ASP A 132 -12.25 -9.04 -2.38
C ASP A 132 -12.12 -8.58 -0.91
N ILE A 133 -11.44 -7.46 -0.64
CA ILE A 133 -11.41 -6.87 0.70
C ILE A 133 -12.77 -6.29 1.11
N CYS A 134 -13.57 -5.78 0.17
CA CYS A 134 -14.93 -5.36 0.48
C CYS A 134 -15.76 -6.54 0.96
N ASP A 135 -15.69 -7.69 0.27
CA ASP A 135 -16.38 -8.92 0.68
C ASP A 135 -15.90 -9.43 2.04
N PHE A 136 -14.59 -9.44 2.27
CA PHE A 136 -14.01 -9.80 3.57
C PHE A 136 -14.54 -8.89 4.69
N ALA A 137 -14.60 -7.58 4.43
CA ALA A 137 -15.11 -6.60 5.39
C ALA A 137 -16.60 -6.80 5.71
N VAL A 138 -17.42 -7.34 4.78
CA VAL A 138 -18.81 -7.72 5.07
C VAL A 138 -18.86 -8.78 6.17
N GLY A 139 -18.06 -9.84 6.04
CA GLY A 139 -17.94 -10.87 7.07
C GLY A 139 -17.46 -10.28 8.40
N LEU A 140 -16.39 -9.49 8.33
CA LEU A 140 -15.79 -8.82 9.48
C LEU A 140 -16.78 -7.92 10.24
N SER A 141 -17.70 -7.25 9.54
CA SER A 141 -18.70 -6.37 10.15
C SER A 141 -19.61 -7.07 11.18
N ARG A 142 -19.67 -8.40 11.14
CA ARG A 142 -20.41 -9.26 12.08
C ARG A 142 -19.52 -9.89 13.15
N THR A 143 -18.22 -9.68 13.08
CA THR A 143 -17.21 -10.30 13.96
C THR A 143 -16.23 -9.29 14.54
N LEU A 144 -16.61 -8.01 14.64
CA LEU A 144 -15.89 -6.96 15.41
C LEU A 144 -16.05 -7.20 16.92
N ASN A 145 -15.57 -8.36 17.37
CA ASN A 145 -15.83 -8.90 18.69
C ASN A 145 -14.83 -8.37 19.72
N GLY A 146 -15.31 -8.16 20.94
CA GLY A 146 -14.47 -8.09 22.13
C GLY A 146 -14.46 -9.43 22.88
N SER A 147 -14.08 -9.39 24.14
CA SER A 147 -14.00 -10.58 25.01
C SER A 147 -14.91 -10.40 26.23
N VAL A 148 -15.53 -11.46 26.72
CA VAL A 148 -16.10 -11.51 28.06
C VAL A 148 -15.08 -12.17 28.97
N ILE A 149 -14.67 -11.47 30.03
CA ILE A 149 -13.60 -11.90 30.92
C ILE A 149 -14.22 -12.25 32.29
N PRO A 150 -13.93 -13.42 32.86
CA PRO A 150 -14.36 -13.75 34.22
C PRO A 150 -13.81 -12.73 35.22
N SER A 151 -14.70 -12.01 35.91
CA SER A 151 -14.27 -11.12 36.98
C SER A 151 -13.90 -11.94 38.22
N GLU A 152 -12.80 -11.57 38.88
CA GLU A 152 -12.44 -12.11 40.20
C GLU A 152 -13.35 -11.61 41.33
N ARG A 153 -14.18 -10.59 41.07
CA ARG A 153 -15.05 -9.95 42.05
C ARG A 153 -16.48 -10.51 41.94
N PRO A 154 -17.07 -11.04 43.04
CA PRO A 154 -18.49 -11.41 43.05
C PRO A 154 -19.38 -10.24 42.58
N GLY A 155 -20.44 -10.53 41.84
CA GLY A 155 -21.39 -9.51 41.38
C GLY A 155 -20.86 -8.53 40.32
N HIS A 156 -19.71 -8.81 39.71
CA HIS A 156 -19.11 -7.98 38.66
C HIS A 156 -19.06 -8.70 37.31
N PHE A 157 -19.40 -7.97 36.25
CA PHE A 157 -19.26 -8.41 34.86
C PHE A 157 -18.11 -7.64 34.21
N MET A 158 -17.17 -8.34 33.59
CA MET A 158 -16.04 -7.72 32.91
C MET A 158 -16.05 -8.07 31.41
N MET A 159 -15.84 -7.07 30.57
CA MET A 159 -15.77 -7.25 29.11
C MET A 159 -14.79 -6.28 28.47
N GLU A 160 -14.29 -6.66 27.31
CA GLU A 160 -13.62 -5.74 26.38
C GLU A 160 -14.62 -5.27 25.32
N ARG A 161 -14.60 -3.96 25.04
CA ARG A 161 -15.37 -3.36 23.94
C ARG A 161 -14.45 -2.63 22.98
N TYR A 162 -14.76 -2.77 21.70
CA TYR A 162 -14.18 -1.98 20.63
C TYR A 162 -15.22 -0.99 20.12
N ASN A 163 -14.85 0.29 20.09
CA ASN A 163 -15.67 1.36 19.51
C ASN A 163 -14.90 2.05 18.39
N PRO A 164 -15.60 2.71 17.44
CA PRO A 164 -14.94 3.58 16.46
C PRO A 164 -14.03 4.60 17.15
N LEU A 165 -13.00 5.05 16.44
CA LEU A 165 -12.14 6.13 16.89
C LEU A 165 -12.99 7.38 17.17
N LYS A 166 -12.59 8.19 18.17
CA LYS A 166 -13.30 9.43 18.48
C LYS A 166 -13.03 10.50 17.43
N GLY A 167 -11.82 10.56 16.87
CA GLY A 167 -11.46 11.33 15.69
C GLY A 167 -11.57 10.53 14.38
N HIS A 168 -11.14 11.13 13.28
CA HIS A 168 -11.23 10.59 11.92
C HIS A 168 -10.01 9.74 11.54
N VAL A 169 -10.14 9.03 10.42
CA VAL A 169 -9.04 8.31 9.78
C VAL A 169 -8.53 9.11 8.57
N GLY A 170 -7.28 9.54 8.60
CA GLY A 170 -6.58 10.05 7.43
C GLY A 170 -5.89 8.90 6.70
N ILE A 171 -6.14 8.75 5.40
CA ILE A 171 -5.51 7.74 4.55
C ILE A 171 -4.61 8.46 3.56
N VAL A 172 -3.32 8.14 3.55
CA VAL A 172 -2.33 8.71 2.62
C VAL A 172 -1.67 7.58 1.86
N THR A 173 -1.86 7.55 0.54
CA THR A 173 -1.41 6.42 -0.29
C THR A 173 -0.28 6.79 -1.24
N ALA A 174 0.58 5.80 -1.52
CA ALA A 174 1.64 5.90 -2.51
C ALA A 174 1.10 5.79 -3.95
N PHE A 175 1.98 5.99 -4.92
CA PHE A 175 1.67 6.04 -6.34
C PHE A 175 1.44 4.65 -6.96
N ASN A 176 2.00 3.61 -6.36
CA ASN A 176 2.21 2.32 -7.02
C ASN A 176 1.04 1.32 -6.88
N PHE A 177 0.20 1.49 -5.85
CA PHE A 177 -1.07 0.79 -5.69
C PHE A 177 -2.16 1.82 -5.37
N PRO A 178 -2.58 2.64 -6.35
CA PRO A 178 -3.49 3.76 -6.14
C PRO A 178 -4.93 3.37 -5.81
N CYS A 179 -5.29 2.10 -5.94
CA CYS A 179 -6.61 1.56 -5.66
C CYS A 179 -6.59 0.59 -4.45
N ALA A 180 -5.77 -0.47 -4.49
CA ALA A 180 -5.85 -1.53 -3.46
C ALA A 180 -5.56 -1.01 -2.05
N VAL A 181 -4.50 -0.21 -1.86
CA VAL A 181 -4.13 0.34 -0.54
C VAL A 181 -5.23 1.25 0.03
N LEU A 182 -5.94 2.01 -0.82
CA LEU A 182 -7.12 2.74 -0.38
C LEU A 182 -8.15 1.78 0.19
N PHE A 183 -8.51 0.73 -0.53
CA PHE A 183 -9.60 -0.16 -0.14
C PHE A 183 -9.26 -1.09 1.02
N TRP A 184 -7.99 -1.49 1.18
CA TRP A 184 -7.50 -2.18 2.38
C TRP A 184 -7.73 -1.37 3.67
N ASN A 185 -7.59 -0.05 3.58
CA ASN A 185 -7.88 0.86 4.68
C ASN A 185 -9.37 1.21 4.77
N ALA A 186 -9.96 1.62 3.65
CA ALA A 186 -11.30 2.17 3.58
C ALA A 186 -12.36 1.14 3.97
N ALA A 187 -12.27 -0.10 3.48
CA ALA A 187 -13.25 -1.13 3.80
C ALA A 187 -13.29 -1.41 5.31
N LEU A 188 -12.12 -1.61 5.94
CA LEU A 188 -12.00 -1.82 7.38
C LEU A 188 -12.45 -0.60 8.18
N SER A 189 -11.97 0.59 7.81
CA SER A 189 -12.32 1.86 8.46
C SER A 189 -13.83 2.11 8.47
N LEU A 190 -14.50 1.89 7.33
CA LEU A 190 -15.95 2.03 7.18
C LEU A 190 -16.72 1.03 8.06
N VAL A 191 -16.40 -0.26 8.01
CA VAL A 191 -17.10 -1.25 8.86
C VAL A 191 -16.82 -1.05 10.35
N CYS A 192 -15.64 -0.53 10.70
CA CYS A 192 -15.30 -0.11 12.07
C CYS A 192 -16.03 1.17 12.52
N GLY A 193 -16.81 1.82 11.64
CA GLY A 193 -17.66 2.98 11.97
C GLY A 193 -16.94 4.33 11.96
N ASN A 194 -15.81 4.42 11.27
CA ASN A 194 -15.06 5.66 11.16
C ASN A 194 -15.49 6.47 9.93
N THR A 195 -15.35 7.79 10.01
CA THR A 195 -15.31 8.67 8.83
C THR A 195 -13.86 8.92 8.46
N GLN A 196 -13.60 9.04 7.16
CA GLN A 196 -12.25 9.04 6.62
C GLN A 196 -12.03 10.09 5.52
N ILE A 197 -10.78 10.53 5.39
CA ILE A 197 -10.33 11.44 4.34
C ILE A 197 -9.10 10.85 3.64
N TRP A 198 -9.18 10.74 2.32
CA TRP A 198 -8.09 10.23 1.50
C TRP A 198 -7.28 11.35 0.85
N LYS A 199 -5.95 11.36 1.07
CA LYS A 199 -4.99 12.17 0.31
C LYS A 199 -4.09 11.25 -0.53
N PRO A 200 -4.37 11.08 -1.83
CA PRO A 200 -3.52 10.25 -2.70
C PRO A 200 -2.19 10.93 -3.03
N SER A 201 -1.32 10.17 -3.69
CA SER A 201 -0.19 10.71 -4.46
C SER A 201 -0.69 11.67 -5.55
N GLU A 202 -0.01 12.80 -5.73
CA GLU A 202 -0.44 13.85 -6.66
C GLU A 202 -0.46 13.37 -8.12
N SER A 203 0.38 12.41 -8.49
CA SER A 203 0.48 11.87 -9.85
C SER A 203 -0.61 10.86 -10.22
N LEU A 204 -1.43 10.40 -9.25
CA LEU A 204 -2.49 9.41 -9.45
C LEU A 204 -3.88 10.00 -9.17
N SER A 205 -4.03 11.28 -9.50
CA SER A 205 -5.21 12.06 -9.14
C SER A 205 -6.47 11.59 -9.88
N LEU A 206 -6.39 11.03 -11.10
CA LEU A 206 -7.57 10.56 -11.85
C LEU A 206 -8.10 9.24 -11.29
N THR A 207 -7.22 8.27 -11.03
CA THR A 207 -7.58 7.01 -10.36
C THR A 207 -8.26 7.32 -9.03
N SER A 208 -7.79 8.34 -8.32
CA SER A 208 -8.35 8.73 -7.03
C SER A 208 -9.75 9.35 -7.13
N VAL A 209 -9.96 10.20 -8.12
CA VAL A 209 -11.29 10.74 -8.44
C VAL A 209 -12.24 9.61 -8.84
N ALA A 210 -11.81 8.66 -9.67
CA ALA A 210 -12.62 7.54 -10.11
C ALA A 210 -13.06 6.62 -8.94
N CYS A 211 -12.12 6.23 -8.07
CA CYS A 211 -12.43 5.41 -6.88
C CYS A 211 -13.41 6.15 -5.94
N THR A 212 -13.18 7.46 -5.74
CA THR A 212 -14.06 8.28 -4.88
C THR A 212 -15.46 8.42 -5.47
N LYS A 213 -15.61 8.55 -6.80
CA LYS A 213 -16.92 8.57 -7.46
C LYS A 213 -17.71 7.27 -7.22
N ILE A 214 -17.03 6.13 -7.25
CA ILE A 214 -17.64 4.82 -6.97
C ILE A 214 -18.17 4.76 -5.53
N ILE A 215 -17.34 5.16 -4.55
CA ILE A 215 -17.76 5.19 -3.13
C ILE A 215 -18.89 6.19 -2.90
N ALA A 216 -18.79 7.38 -3.52
CA ALA A 216 -19.76 8.46 -3.41
C ALA A 216 -21.15 8.04 -3.89
N ASP A 217 -21.26 7.40 -5.05
CA ASP A 217 -22.53 6.91 -5.59
C ASP A 217 -23.26 6.00 -4.60
N VAL A 218 -22.52 5.04 -4.02
CA VAL A 218 -23.08 4.08 -3.06
C VAL A 218 -23.51 4.76 -1.76
N LEU A 219 -22.73 5.69 -1.23
CA LEU A 219 -23.13 6.42 -0.02
C LEU A 219 -24.39 7.27 -0.27
N GLU A 220 -24.39 8.05 -1.35
CA GLU A 220 -25.46 8.99 -1.67
C GLU A 220 -26.79 8.27 -1.97
N ARG A 221 -26.76 7.17 -2.73
CA ARG A 221 -27.98 6.40 -3.05
C ARG A 221 -28.59 5.67 -1.86
N ASN A 222 -27.80 5.41 -0.81
CA ASN A 222 -28.27 4.87 0.47
C ASN A 222 -28.66 5.97 1.49
N GLY A 223 -28.67 7.25 1.07
CA GLY A 223 -29.06 8.37 1.93
C GLY A 223 -28.02 8.75 2.99
N HIS A 224 -26.78 8.28 2.85
CA HIS A 224 -25.67 8.63 3.72
C HIS A 224 -24.92 9.85 3.18
N SER A 225 -24.31 10.62 4.09
CA SER A 225 -23.48 11.75 3.70
C SER A 225 -22.20 11.25 3.02
N GLY A 226 -21.91 11.75 1.82
CA GLY A 226 -20.65 11.48 1.14
C GLY A 226 -19.40 11.89 1.93
N ALA A 227 -19.54 12.78 2.93
CA ALA A 227 -18.44 13.16 3.81
C ALA A 227 -17.87 11.98 4.63
N ILE A 228 -18.60 10.87 4.76
CA ILE A 228 -18.13 9.65 5.43
C ILE A 228 -16.83 9.13 4.79
N ALA A 229 -16.71 9.23 3.46
CA ALA A 229 -15.52 8.87 2.71
C ALA A 229 -15.13 10.02 1.79
N SER A 230 -14.34 10.95 2.34
CA SER A 230 -13.94 12.17 1.67
C SER A 230 -12.63 12.01 0.89
N LEU A 231 -12.43 12.85 -0.12
CA LEU A 231 -11.19 12.94 -0.92
C LEU A 231 -10.62 14.35 -0.83
N ILE A 232 -9.29 14.45 -0.73
CA ILE A 232 -8.55 15.67 -0.99
C ILE A 232 -7.25 15.38 -1.75
N CYS A 233 -7.29 15.51 -3.08
CA CYS A 233 -6.07 15.65 -3.87
C CYS A 233 -5.42 16.99 -3.51
N GLY A 234 -4.15 16.99 -3.14
CA GLY A 234 -3.43 18.18 -2.70
C GLY A 234 -2.01 17.86 -2.30
N SER A 235 -1.14 18.87 -2.29
CA SER A 235 0.29 18.64 -2.03
C SER A 235 0.55 18.09 -0.63
N GLY A 236 1.53 17.20 -0.50
CA GLY A 236 2.01 16.75 0.81
C GLY A 236 2.45 17.89 1.72
N ALA A 237 3.15 18.90 1.18
CA ALA A 237 3.69 20.03 1.94
C ALA A 237 2.62 20.98 2.51
N GLU A 238 1.40 21.00 1.95
CA GLU A 238 0.32 21.85 2.43
C GLU A 238 -0.80 21.03 3.07
N VAL A 239 -1.44 20.15 2.29
CA VAL A 239 -2.58 19.35 2.74
C VAL A 239 -2.12 18.20 3.63
N GLY A 240 -1.03 17.53 3.25
CA GLY A 240 -0.44 16.47 4.07
C GLY A 240 -0.03 16.99 5.44
N GLU A 241 0.78 18.06 5.49
CA GLU A 241 1.19 18.70 6.74
C GLU A 241 0.02 19.18 7.60
N ALA A 242 -1.02 19.75 6.97
CA ALA A 242 -2.23 20.15 7.69
C ALA A 242 -2.93 18.94 8.34
N MET A 243 -3.06 17.83 7.61
CA MET A 243 -3.64 16.58 8.12
C MET A 243 -2.81 15.97 9.26
N LEU A 244 -1.48 15.97 9.14
CA LEU A 244 -0.60 15.41 10.16
C LEU A 244 -0.67 16.17 11.49
N HIS A 245 -0.85 17.48 11.47
CA HIS A 245 -0.95 18.31 12.67
C HIS A 245 -2.37 18.41 13.25
N ASP A 246 -3.38 17.87 12.57
CA ASP A 246 -4.76 17.96 12.98
C ASP A 246 -5.10 16.91 14.05
N LYS A 247 -5.49 17.37 15.24
CA LYS A 247 -5.89 16.50 16.37
C LYS A 247 -7.19 15.74 16.11
N SER A 248 -8.04 16.23 15.20
CA SER A 248 -9.26 15.51 14.80
C SER A 248 -8.94 14.25 14.00
N MET A 249 -7.77 14.16 13.35
CA MET A 249 -7.30 12.94 12.68
C MET A 249 -6.66 12.00 13.71
N GLU A 250 -7.46 11.18 14.38
CA GLU A 250 -6.98 10.28 15.45
C GLU A 250 -6.05 9.20 14.91
N LEU A 251 -6.30 8.71 13.69
CA LEU A 251 -5.45 7.73 13.02
C LEU A 251 -5.00 8.27 11.66
N ILE A 252 -3.70 8.20 11.39
CA ILE A 252 -3.12 8.39 10.05
C ILE A 252 -2.60 7.05 9.55
N SER A 253 -3.25 6.48 8.55
CA SER A 253 -2.66 5.42 7.75
C SER A 253 -1.82 6.03 6.63
N PHE A 254 -0.53 5.74 6.63
CA PHE A 254 0.42 6.26 5.68
C PHE A 254 1.17 5.13 4.99
N THR A 255 1.04 5.09 3.66
CA THR A 255 1.82 4.22 2.78
C THR A 255 2.75 5.07 1.93
N GLY A 256 4.05 4.79 1.99
CA GLY A 256 5.04 5.54 1.22
C GLY A 256 6.49 5.28 1.63
N SER A 257 7.40 6.18 1.27
CA SER A 257 8.82 5.98 1.60
C SER A 257 9.06 6.05 3.11
N THR A 258 10.01 5.25 3.61
CA THR A 258 10.45 5.28 5.03
C THR A 258 10.85 6.67 5.50
N LYS A 259 11.51 7.47 4.65
CA LYS A 259 11.91 8.85 4.97
C LYS A 259 10.70 9.73 5.34
N VAL A 260 9.63 9.65 4.56
CA VAL A 260 8.41 10.43 4.81
C VAL A 260 7.62 9.82 5.97
N GLY A 261 7.55 8.49 6.06
CA GLY A 261 6.91 7.78 7.17
C GLY A 261 7.49 8.12 8.53
N ARG A 262 8.81 8.33 8.62
CA ARG A 262 9.47 8.79 9.86
C ARG A 262 8.95 10.16 10.29
N HIS A 263 8.89 11.12 9.38
CA HIS A 263 8.32 12.45 9.64
C HIS A 263 6.84 12.38 10.05
N VAL A 264 6.05 11.57 9.35
CA VAL A 264 4.64 11.30 9.71
C VAL A 264 4.54 10.81 11.14
N ASN A 265 5.37 9.82 11.51
CA ASN A 265 5.35 9.26 12.85
C ASN A 265 5.75 10.26 13.93
N GLU A 266 6.81 11.04 13.69
CA GLU A 266 7.29 12.09 14.59
C GLU A 266 6.19 13.13 14.87
N VAL A 267 5.56 13.64 13.81
CA VAL A 267 4.50 14.66 13.92
C VAL A 267 3.26 14.09 14.62
N VAL A 268 2.77 12.92 14.20
CA VAL A 268 1.54 12.34 14.76
C VAL A 268 1.73 11.90 16.21
N SER A 269 2.89 11.32 16.54
CA SER A 269 3.22 10.93 17.93
C SER A 269 3.33 12.14 18.85
N SER A 270 3.83 13.29 18.37
CA SER A 270 3.93 14.52 19.16
C SER A 270 2.58 15.03 19.69
N ARG A 271 1.48 14.65 19.02
CA ARG A 271 0.10 14.96 19.42
C ARG A 271 -0.67 13.74 19.94
N PHE A 272 0.01 12.64 20.27
CA PHE A 272 -0.58 11.37 20.73
C PHE A 272 -1.62 10.77 19.77
N GLY A 273 -1.49 11.02 18.46
CA GLY A 273 -2.26 10.33 17.45
C GLY A 273 -1.75 8.91 17.19
N LYS A 274 -2.54 8.10 16.49
CA LYS A 274 -2.17 6.75 16.04
C LYS A 274 -1.66 6.81 14.61
N THR A 275 -0.75 5.90 14.28
CA THR A 275 -0.27 5.68 12.92
C THR A 275 -0.44 4.22 12.51
N ILE A 276 -0.77 3.99 11.25
CA ILE A 276 -0.49 2.72 10.55
C ILE A 276 0.56 3.09 9.50
N LEU A 277 1.76 2.54 9.62
CA LEU A 277 2.88 2.87 8.76
C LEU A 277 3.22 1.66 7.88
N GLU A 278 3.03 1.82 6.58
CA GLU A 278 3.38 0.84 5.55
C GLU A 278 4.47 1.43 4.64
N LEU A 279 5.72 1.17 5.01
CA LEU A 279 6.87 1.88 4.45
C LEU A 279 7.70 1.05 3.46
N GLY A 280 8.97 1.42 3.27
CA GLY A 280 9.86 0.82 2.27
C GLY A 280 10.17 -0.66 2.53
N GLY A 281 10.49 -1.37 1.44
CA GLY A 281 10.88 -2.77 1.45
C GLY A 281 12.21 -3.01 0.75
N ASN A 282 13.05 -3.87 1.32
CA ASN A 282 14.27 -4.37 0.69
C ASN A 282 14.27 -5.90 0.70
N ASN A 283 13.24 -6.45 0.05
CA ASN A 283 12.83 -7.84 0.21
C ASN A 283 13.86 -8.79 -0.38
N ALA A 284 14.03 -9.92 0.30
CA ALA A 284 14.96 -10.96 -0.12
C ALA A 284 14.28 -12.30 -0.42
N MET A 285 14.92 -13.06 -1.29
CA MET A 285 14.59 -14.45 -1.57
C MET A 285 15.85 -15.28 -1.42
N ILE A 286 15.79 -16.33 -0.61
CA ILE A 286 16.85 -17.32 -0.41
C ILE A 286 16.45 -18.58 -1.19
N VAL A 287 17.30 -19.05 -2.09
CA VAL A 287 17.10 -20.30 -2.82
C VAL A 287 18.19 -21.28 -2.37
N ASP A 288 17.78 -22.29 -1.60
CA ASP A 288 18.66 -23.33 -1.09
C ASP A 288 18.93 -24.40 -2.15
N LYS A 289 19.97 -25.21 -1.94
CA LYS A 289 20.43 -26.23 -2.91
C LYS A 289 19.42 -27.33 -3.21
N ASP A 290 18.44 -27.54 -2.33
CA ASP A 290 17.38 -28.55 -2.49
C ASP A 290 16.07 -27.95 -3.04
N ALA A 291 16.05 -26.66 -3.36
CA ALA A 291 14.91 -25.97 -3.93
C ALA A 291 14.45 -26.59 -5.25
N ASP A 292 13.17 -26.44 -5.55
CA ASP A 292 12.70 -26.64 -6.92
C ASP A 292 13.18 -25.48 -7.81
N MET A 293 14.16 -25.77 -8.66
CA MET A 293 14.83 -24.78 -9.51
C MET A 293 13.85 -24.08 -10.47
N GLU A 294 12.92 -24.80 -11.09
CA GLU A 294 11.97 -24.21 -12.04
C GLU A 294 11.02 -23.24 -11.35
N MET A 295 10.49 -23.66 -10.20
CA MET A 295 9.58 -22.83 -9.40
C MET A 295 10.29 -21.58 -8.88
N ALA A 296 11.50 -21.72 -8.34
CA ALA A 296 12.31 -20.63 -7.84
C ALA A 296 12.68 -19.63 -8.95
N LEU A 297 13.06 -20.08 -10.15
CA LEU A 297 13.35 -19.22 -11.30
C LEU A 297 12.15 -18.36 -11.71
N ARG A 298 10.97 -18.99 -11.85
CA ARG A 298 9.73 -18.28 -12.21
C ARG A 298 9.33 -17.26 -11.15
N ALA A 299 9.39 -17.65 -9.87
CA ALA A 299 9.08 -16.77 -8.75
C ALA A 299 10.05 -15.59 -8.68
N THR A 300 11.34 -15.82 -8.91
CA THR A 300 12.39 -14.79 -8.93
C THR A 300 12.10 -13.77 -10.04
N LEU A 301 11.91 -14.23 -11.28
CA LEU A 301 11.65 -13.36 -12.43
C LEU A 301 10.41 -12.49 -12.21
N PHE A 302 9.29 -13.10 -11.82
CA PHE A 302 8.05 -12.36 -11.59
C PHE A 302 8.19 -11.33 -10.46
N SER A 303 8.82 -11.71 -9.34
CA SER A 303 8.92 -10.84 -8.16
C SER A 303 9.88 -9.67 -8.36
N ALA A 304 10.90 -9.82 -9.21
CA ALA A 304 11.87 -8.76 -9.49
C ALA A 304 11.43 -7.82 -10.63
N VAL A 305 10.82 -8.38 -11.69
CA VAL A 305 10.44 -7.62 -12.89
C VAL A 305 9.01 -7.07 -12.82
N GLY A 306 8.11 -7.75 -12.10
CA GLY A 306 6.71 -7.37 -11.97
C GLY A 306 6.54 -5.91 -11.57
N THR A 307 5.57 -5.22 -12.19
CA THR A 307 5.35 -3.78 -12.01
C THR A 307 6.61 -2.91 -12.24
N ALA A 308 7.55 -3.37 -13.08
CA ALA A 308 8.87 -2.74 -13.28
C ALA A 308 9.64 -2.52 -11.96
N GLY A 309 9.55 -3.45 -11.01
CA GLY A 309 10.25 -3.36 -9.71
C GLY A 309 9.70 -2.31 -8.74
N GLN A 310 8.48 -1.80 -9.01
CA GLN A 310 7.83 -0.72 -8.24
C GLN A 310 6.77 -1.24 -7.27
N ARG A 311 6.93 -2.48 -6.75
CA ARG A 311 6.16 -2.95 -5.60
C ARG A 311 6.98 -2.71 -4.34
N CYS A 312 6.31 -2.40 -3.22
CA CYS A 312 6.97 -2.44 -1.92
C CYS A 312 7.51 -3.85 -1.62
N THR A 313 6.84 -4.89 -2.14
CA THR A 313 7.21 -6.31 -2.05
C THR A 313 8.06 -6.83 -3.23
N SER A 314 8.60 -5.96 -4.09
CA SER A 314 9.48 -6.40 -5.19
C SER A 314 10.73 -7.06 -4.64
N LEU A 315 11.16 -8.15 -5.28
CA LEU A 315 12.41 -8.84 -4.94
C LEU A 315 13.58 -7.95 -5.33
N ARG A 316 14.42 -7.58 -4.35
CA ARG A 316 15.62 -6.75 -4.57
C ARG A 316 16.90 -7.52 -4.33
N ARG A 317 16.90 -8.48 -3.40
CA ARG A 317 18.08 -9.27 -3.00
C ARG A 317 17.80 -10.76 -3.18
N LEU A 318 18.47 -11.39 -4.14
CA LEU A 318 18.39 -12.84 -4.37
C LEU A 318 19.65 -13.50 -3.81
N PHE A 319 19.49 -14.37 -2.82
CA PHE A 319 20.55 -15.20 -2.26
C PHE A 319 20.44 -16.60 -2.84
N LEU A 320 21.50 -17.07 -3.50
CA LEU A 320 21.58 -18.40 -4.09
C LEU A 320 22.65 -19.22 -3.36
N HIS A 321 22.33 -20.46 -3.01
CA HIS A 321 23.30 -21.36 -2.41
C HIS A 321 24.44 -21.62 -3.40
N GLU A 322 25.69 -21.68 -2.91
CA GLU A 322 26.90 -21.80 -3.75
C GLU A 322 26.81 -22.94 -4.80
N ASP A 323 26.28 -24.09 -4.40
CA ASP A 323 26.08 -25.27 -5.27
C ASP A 323 25.19 -25.05 -6.51
N ILE A 324 24.24 -24.09 -6.46
CA ILE A 324 23.28 -23.85 -7.56
C ILE A 324 23.45 -22.49 -8.23
N HIS A 325 24.26 -21.61 -7.64
CA HIS A 325 24.29 -20.19 -8.01
C HIS A 325 24.55 -19.97 -9.50
N ASP A 326 25.62 -20.55 -10.05
CA ASP A 326 26.07 -20.23 -11.40
C ASP A 326 25.07 -20.72 -12.47
N GLU A 327 24.52 -21.94 -12.29
CA GLU A 327 23.47 -22.48 -13.17
C GLU A 327 22.19 -21.64 -13.09
N PHE A 328 21.71 -21.34 -11.87
CA PHE A 328 20.50 -20.57 -11.66
C PHE A 328 20.60 -19.19 -12.29
N LEU A 329 21.73 -18.50 -12.06
CA LEU A 329 21.96 -17.15 -12.53
C LEU A 329 22.06 -17.08 -14.05
N GLN A 330 22.72 -18.05 -14.69
CA GLN A 330 22.77 -18.16 -16.14
C GLN A 330 21.35 -18.28 -16.74
N ARG A 331 20.53 -19.17 -16.18
CA ARG A 331 19.15 -19.38 -16.64
C ARG A 331 18.27 -18.16 -16.41
N LEU A 332 18.44 -17.47 -15.27
CA LEU A 332 17.72 -16.25 -14.96
C LEU A 332 18.08 -15.11 -15.94
N VAL A 333 19.37 -14.94 -16.27
CA VAL A 333 19.83 -13.96 -17.27
C VAL A 333 19.19 -14.23 -18.63
N SER A 334 19.13 -15.49 -19.07
CA SER A 334 18.43 -15.86 -20.32
C SER A 334 16.93 -15.57 -20.27
N ALA A 335 16.28 -15.76 -19.12
CA ALA A 335 14.86 -15.44 -18.95
C ALA A 335 14.59 -13.92 -19.03
N TYR A 336 15.47 -13.10 -18.46
CA TYR A 336 15.36 -11.63 -18.50
C TYR A 336 15.39 -11.08 -19.93
N GLN A 337 16.18 -11.68 -20.83
CA GLN A 337 16.27 -11.27 -22.23
C GLN A 337 14.95 -11.47 -23.02
N ASN A 338 14.05 -12.32 -22.51
CA ASN A 338 12.76 -12.62 -23.14
C ASN A 338 11.60 -11.80 -22.55
N VAL A 339 11.85 -10.91 -21.59
CA VAL A 339 10.80 -10.05 -21.01
C VAL A 339 10.31 -9.06 -22.06
N LYS A 340 9.05 -9.18 -22.45
CA LYS A 340 8.41 -8.23 -23.37
C LYS A 340 8.09 -6.92 -22.65
N ILE A 341 8.90 -5.89 -22.91
CA ILE A 341 8.72 -4.53 -22.39
C ILE A 341 7.91 -3.70 -23.39
N GLY A 342 6.95 -2.90 -22.91
CA GLY A 342 6.19 -2.03 -23.78
C GLY A 342 4.97 -1.36 -23.13
N ASP A 343 4.05 -0.90 -23.97
CA ASP A 343 2.79 -0.29 -23.54
C ASP A 343 2.00 -1.27 -22.65
N PRO A 344 1.72 -0.91 -21.38
CA PRO A 344 1.06 -1.78 -20.42
C PRO A 344 -0.37 -2.21 -20.82
N LEU A 345 -1.01 -1.51 -21.77
CA LEU A 345 -2.34 -1.86 -22.28
C LEU A 345 -2.30 -2.88 -23.43
N LYS A 346 -1.12 -3.23 -23.95
CA LYS A 346 -0.98 -4.21 -25.05
C LYS A 346 -0.83 -5.63 -24.54
N ASP A 347 -1.50 -6.56 -25.21
CA ASP A 347 -1.47 -7.97 -24.85
C ASP A 347 -0.05 -8.58 -24.92
N GLY A 348 0.23 -9.43 -23.93
CA GLY A 348 1.50 -10.12 -23.75
C GLY A 348 2.66 -9.26 -23.28
N VAL A 349 2.49 -7.94 -23.07
CA VAL A 349 3.50 -7.11 -22.38
C VAL A 349 3.60 -7.56 -20.92
N LEU A 350 4.84 -7.78 -20.46
CA LEU A 350 5.14 -8.27 -19.12
C LEU A 350 5.78 -7.21 -18.22
N CYS A 351 6.29 -6.12 -18.79
CA CYS A 351 6.88 -5.02 -18.03
C CYS A 351 6.54 -3.68 -18.68
N GLY A 352 5.92 -2.79 -17.90
CA GLY A 352 5.63 -1.41 -18.28
C GLY A 352 6.77 -0.45 -17.99
N PRO A 353 6.55 0.87 -18.10
CA PRO A 353 7.52 1.90 -17.76
C PRO A 353 7.66 2.10 -16.24
N LEU A 354 8.73 2.77 -15.82
CA LEU A 354 8.78 3.42 -14.52
C LEU A 354 7.76 4.57 -14.44
N HIS A 355 7.29 4.90 -13.25
CA HIS A 355 6.17 5.82 -13.10
C HIS A 355 6.49 7.27 -13.54
N ASN A 356 7.72 7.75 -13.36
CA ASN A 356 8.07 9.13 -13.73
C ASN A 356 9.57 9.30 -14.08
N THR A 357 9.92 10.48 -14.61
CA THR A 357 11.30 10.83 -14.96
C THR A 357 12.27 10.74 -13.78
N GLN A 358 11.80 11.05 -12.56
CA GLN A 358 12.63 10.95 -11.36
C GLN A 358 12.96 9.49 -11.03
N ALA A 359 12.04 8.55 -11.23
CA ALA A 359 12.29 7.12 -11.07
C ALA A 359 13.33 6.62 -12.07
N VAL A 360 13.27 7.06 -13.34
CA VAL A 360 14.32 6.76 -14.35
C VAL A 360 15.68 7.31 -13.90
N LYS A 361 15.72 8.54 -13.39
CA LYS A 361 16.95 9.12 -12.86
C LYS A 361 17.50 8.30 -11.68
N ASN A 362 16.65 7.93 -10.72
CA ASN A 362 17.04 7.13 -9.56
C ASN A 362 17.59 5.76 -9.98
N TYR A 363 16.99 5.15 -11.00
CA TYR A 363 17.49 3.91 -11.60
C TYR A 363 18.90 4.10 -12.17
N LEU A 364 19.12 5.12 -13.01
CA LEU A 364 20.43 5.39 -13.62
C LEU A 364 21.50 5.75 -12.58
N ASP A 365 21.16 6.62 -11.62
CA ASP A 365 22.05 6.96 -10.49
C ASP A 365 22.42 5.70 -9.68
N GLY A 366 21.45 4.79 -9.51
CA GLY A 366 21.63 3.48 -8.87
C GLY A 366 22.62 2.59 -9.62
N ILE A 367 22.46 2.47 -10.94
CA ILE A 367 23.39 1.74 -11.81
C ILE A 367 24.81 2.31 -11.72
N ASP A 368 24.97 3.63 -11.71
CA ASP A 368 26.28 4.27 -11.58
C ASP A 368 26.90 4.02 -10.19
N SER A 369 26.09 4.03 -9.13
CA SER A 369 26.53 3.72 -7.77
C SER A 369 27.01 2.27 -7.65
N ILE A 370 26.27 1.33 -8.26
CA ILE A 370 26.61 -0.10 -8.31
C ILE A 370 27.99 -0.31 -8.94
N LYS A 371 28.26 0.31 -10.10
CA LYS A 371 29.58 0.21 -10.76
C LYS A 371 30.71 0.76 -9.87
N LYS A 372 30.48 1.89 -9.19
CA LYS A 372 31.45 2.50 -8.27
C LYS A 372 31.75 1.64 -7.05
N GLN A 373 30.79 0.82 -6.63
CA GLN A 373 30.92 -0.10 -5.49
C GLN A 373 31.39 -1.51 -5.93
N GLY A 374 31.89 -1.66 -7.16
CA GLY A 374 32.46 -2.90 -7.66
C GLY A 374 31.44 -3.95 -8.14
N GLY A 375 30.18 -3.56 -8.32
CA GLY A 375 29.14 -4.45 -8.85
C GLY A 375 29.29 -4.68 -10.35
N GLU A 376 29.08 -5.93 -10.76
CA GLU A 376 29.05 -6.38 -12.15
C GLU A 376 27.60 -6.45 -12.65
N ILE A 377 27.31 -5.80 -13.78
CA ILE A 377 25.99 -5.85 -14.42
C ILE A 377 25.96 -7.05 -15.36
N LEU A 378 25.12 -8.03 -15.05
CA LEU A 378 25.01 -9.28 -15.80
C LEU A 378 24.05 -9.16 -16.99
N THR A 379 23.02 -8.31 -16.85
CA THR A 379 22.09 -7.96 -17.93
C THR A 379 21.38 -6.64 -17.59
N GLY A 380 20.91 -5.93 -18.61
CA GLY A 380 20.23 -4.64 -18.48
C GLY A 380 21.16 -3.46 -18.16
N GLY A 381 20.69 -2.57 -17.29
CA GLY A 381 21.47 -1.42 -16.80
C GLY A 381 21.31 -0.14 -17.62
N LYS A 382 20.41 -0.10 -18.61
CA LYS A 382 20.20 1.09 -19.46
C LYS A 382 18.75 1.57 -19.46
N LYS A 383 18.58 2.83 -19.85
CA LYS A 383 17.29 3.38 -20.28
C LYS A 383 17.01 2.88 -21.70
N ILE A 384 15.77 2.50 -21.99
CA ILE A 384 15.35 2.15 -23.34
C ILE A 384 15.12 3.44 -24.13
N GLU A 385 15.67 3.53 -25.34
CA GLU A 385 15.49 4.69 -26.22
C GLU A 385 14.03 4.82 -26.69
N GLY A 386 13.55 6.06 -26.81
CA GLY A 386 12.19 6.37 -27.23
C GLY A 386 11.42 7.22 -26.24
N GLU A 387 10.11 7.32 -26.47
CA GLU A 387 9.17 8.00 -25.58
C GLU A 387 8.91 7.19 -24.30
N GLY A 388 8.52 7.88 -23.23
CA GLY A 388 8.19 7.25 -21.95
C GLY A 388 9.38 6.98 -21.03
N HIS A 389 9.08 6.26 -19.95
CA HIS A 389 9.99 6.03 -18.83
C HIS A 389 10.48 4.58 -18.75
N PHE A 390 10.83 3.99 -19.90
CA PHE A 390 11.24 2.59 -19.98
C PHE A 390 12.73 2.40 -19.63
N VAL A 391 13.00 1.34 -18.86
CA VAL A 391 14.35 0.90 -18.48
C VAL A 391 14.45 -0.61 -18.62
N GLU A 392 15.66 -1.12 -18.79
CA GLU A 392 15.93 -2.55 -18.83
C GLU A 392 15.91 -3.14 -17.41
N PRO A 393 15.12 -4.20 -17.12
CA PRO A 393 15.28 -4.95 -15.89
C PRO A 393 16.72 -5.45 -15.75
N THR A 394 17.31 -5.24 -14.58
CA THR A 394 18.76 -5.39 -14.38
C THR A 394 19.06 -6.45 -13.34
N ILE A 395 20.04 -7.31 -13.62
CA ILE A 395 20.62 -8.22 -12.64
C ILE A 395 22.07 -7.81 -12.40
N VAL A 396 22.46 -7.76 -11.14
CA VAL A 396 23.77 -7.32 -10.69
C VAL A 396 24.37 -8.35 -9.75
N SER A 397 25.64 -8.72 -9.97
CA SER A 397 26.47 -9.42 -8.99
C SER A 397 27.24 -8.39 -8.17
N ILE A 398 27.08 -8.38 -6.85
CA ILE A 398 27.74 -7.42 -5.96
C ILE A 398 27.88 -8.00 -4.55
N ALA A 399 28.84 -7.52 -3.76
CA ALA A 399 28.98 -7.92 -2.36
C ALA A 399 27.78 -7.45 -1.51
N HIS A 400 27.36 -8.27 -0.54
CA HIS A 400 26.19 -7.99 0.30
C HIS A 400 26.34 -6.70 1.12
N ASP A 401 27.54 -6.45 1.62
CA ASP A 401 27.89 -5.32 2.48
C ASP A 401 28.05 -3.99 1.72
N ALA A 402 27.93 -4.00 0.38
CA ALA A 402 27.88 -2.79 -0.41
C ALA A 402 26.71 -1.91 0.04
N GLU A 403 26.98 -0.62 0.29
CA GLU A 403 26.00 0.33 0.81
C GLU A 403 24.73 0.42 -0.06
N ILE A 404 24.86 0.23 -1.38
CA ILE A 404 23.72 0.26 -2.30
C ILE A 404 22.75 -0.92 -2.09
N VAL A 405 23.25 -2.09 -1.68
CA VAL A 405 22.45 -3.30 -1.42
C VAL A 405 21.57 -3.11 -0.18
N GLN A 406 22.01 -2.27 0.76
CA GLN A 406 21.30 -1.96 2.00
C GLN A 406 20.16 -0.94 1.80
N LYS A 407 20.08 -0.30 0.62
CA LYS A 407 19.12 0.77 0.31
C LYS A 407 18.03 0.29 -0.62
N GLU A 408 16.82 0.80 -0.42
CA GLU A 408 15.74 0.63 -1.37
C GLU A 408 15.94 1.54 -2.59
N ILE A 409 16.08 0.95 -3.77
CA ILE A 409 15.90 1.61 -5.05
C ILE A 409 14.61 1.09 -5.67
N PHE A 410 13.64 1.98 -5.85
CA PHE A 410 12.30 1.65 -6.34
C PHE A 410 12.27 1.48 -7.88
N ALA A 411 13.03 0.53 -8.39
CA ALA A 411 13.24 0.23 -9.81
C ALA A 411 13.59 -1.28 -10.00
N PRO A 412 13.60 -1.81 -11.24
CA PRO A 412 13.80 -3.25 -11.48
C PRO A 412 15.29 -3.61 -11.47
N ILE A 413 15.93 -3.50 -10.30
CA ILE A 413 17.32 -3.89 -10.07
C ILE A 413 17.32 -5.06 -9.06
N LEU A 414 17.88 -6.19 -9.46
CA LEU A 414 18.03 -7.39 -8.65
C LEU A 414 19.51 -7.63 -8.33
N TYR A 415 19.86 -7.64 -7.04
CA TYR A 415 21.17 -8.03 -6.55
C TYR A 415 21.21 -9.55 -6.36
N ALA A 416 22.04 -10.25 -7.13
CA ALA A 416 22.31 -11.68 -6.99
C ALA A 416 23.55 -11.89 -6.10
N LEU A 417 23.37 -12.70 -5.07
CA LEU A 417 24.29 -12.86 -3.94
C LEU A 417 24.51 -14.36 -3.68
N LYS A 418 25.73 -14.75 -3.30
CA LYS A 418 26.07 -16.12 -2.86
C LYS A 418 25.91 -16.27 -1.34
N PHE A 419 25.52 -17.45 -0.90
CA PHE A 419 25.62 -17.89 0.50
C PHE A 419 26.00 -19.37 0.58
N LYS A 420 26.45 -19.80 1.76
CA LYS A 420 26.86 -21.19 2.02
C LYS A 420 26.01 -21.91 3.07
N THR A 421 25.60 -21.21 4.12
CA THR A 421 24.76 -21.79 5.18
C THR A 421 23.46 -21.02 5.33
N LEU A 422 22.40 -21.71 5.75
CA LEU A 422 21.11 -21.07 5.99
C LEU A 422 21.21 -19.98 7.07
N GLU A 423 22.05 -20.19 8.08
CA GLU A 423 22.33 -19.20 9.14
C GLU A 423 22.88 -17.91 8.57
N GLU A 424 23.87 -17.99 7.68
CA GLU A 424 24.45 -16.84 6.98
C GLU A 424 23.38 -16.13 6.13
N ALA A 425 22.55 -16.88 5.41
CA ALA A 425 21.50 -16.31 4.58
C ALA A 425 20.43 -15.57 5.41
N ILE A 426 20.06 -16.11 6.58
CA ILE A 426 19.15 -15.45 7.54
C ILE A 426 19.77 -14.16 8.07
N GLU A 427 21.04 -14.21 8.49
CA GLU A 427 21.75 -13.02 8.98
C GLU A 427 21.75 -11.91 7.91
N LYS A 428 22.07 -12.25 6.66
CA LYS A 428 22.07 -11.30 5.54
C LYS A 428 20.66 -10.82 5.16
N ASN A 429 19.63 -11.66 5.28
CA ASN A 429 18.24 -11.24 5.11
C ASN A 429 17.90 -10.12 6.11
N ASN A 430 18.23 -10.34 7.38
CA ASN A 430 17.90 -9.49 8.53
C ASN A 430 18.84 -8.27 8.66
N ALA A 431 19.96 -8.22 7.94
CA ALA A 431 20.97 -7.14 8.06
C ALA A 431 20.47 -5.76 7.57
N VAL A 432 19.45 -5.71 6.71
CA VAL A 432 18.91 -4.45 6.19
C VAL A 432 17.95 -3.80 7.19
N PRO A 433 17.80 -2.47 7.18
CA PRO A 433 16.89 -1.78 8.10
C PRO A 433 15.39 -2.06 7.84
N GLN A 434 15.01 -2.43 6.61
CA GLN A 434 13.63 -2.77 6.24
C GLN A 434 13.24 -4.19 6.72
N GLY A 435 11.95 -4.44 6.88
CA GLY A 435 11.42 -5.73 7.37
C GLY A 435 10.05 -6.08 6.81
N LEU A 436 9.81 -5.82 5.51
CA LEU A 436 8.51 -6.07 4.88
C LEU A 436 8.28 -7.54 4.56
N SER A 437 8.97 -8.06 3.53
CA SER A 437 8.74 -9.41 3.02
C SER A 437 10.04 -10.16 2.75
N SER A 438 9.98 -11.47 2.90
CA SER A 438 11.11 -12.38 2.77
C SER A 438 10.63 -13.75 2.28
N SER A 439 11.47 -14.50 1.59
CA SER A 439 11.11 -15.82 1.04
C SER A 439 12.25 -16.82 1.13
N LEU A 440 11.94 -18.07 1.47
CA LEU A 440 12.87 -19.20 1.41
C LEU A 440 12.32 -20.28 0.47
N PHE A 441 13.12 -20.69 -0.50
CA PHE A 441 12.86 -21.83 -1.37
C PHE A 441 13.72 -23.01 -0.92
N THR A 442 13.07 -24.08 -0.44
CA THR A 442 13.72 -25.30 0.07
C THR A 442 12.70 -26.44 0.17
N LYS A 443 13.18 -27.69 0.19
CA LYS A 443 12.38 -28.88 0.53
C LYS A 443 12.67 -29.38 1.95
N ASN A 444 13.65 -28.79 2.64
CA ASN A 444 14.07 -29.17 3.96
C ASN A 444 13.10 -28.64 5.03
N GLN A 445 12.41 -29.56 5.71
CA GLN A 445 11.44 -29.21 6.75
C GLN A 445 12.07 -28.49 7.95
N ALA A 446 13.28 -28.87 8.37
CA ALA A 446 13.96 -28.20 9.47
C ALA A 446 14.32 -26.76 9.12
N ALA A 447 14.71 -26.51 7.87
CA ALA A 447 14.96 -25.16 7.36
C ALA A 447 13.69 -24.30 7.37
N ILE A 448 12.54 -24.88 6.98
CA ILE A 448 11.24 -24.20 7.01
C ILE A 448 10.90 -23.74 8.44
N PHE A 449 10.92 -24.64 9.43
CA PHE A 449 10.59 -24.27 10.81
C PHE A 449 11.60 -23.32 11.45
N LYS A 450 12.87 -23.40 11.03
CA LYS A 450 13.88 -22.43 11.45
C LYS A 450 13.59 -21.03 10.87
N TRP A 451 13.26 -20.96 9.59
CA TRP A 451 12.96 -19.71 8.88
C TRP A 451 11.73 -18.98 9.41
N THR A 452 10.68 -19.72 9.77
CA THR A 452 9.46 -19.17 10.38
C THR A 452 9.53 -19.03 11.90
N GLY A 453 10.66 -19.43 12.50
CA GLY A 453 10.87 -19.45 13.94
C GLY A 453 11.49 -18.17 14.49
N PRO A 454 11.75 -18.10 15.81
CA PRO A 454 12.26 -16.91 16.49
C PRO A 454 13.70 -16.52 16.08
N LEU A 455 14.45 -17.42 15.45
CA LEU A 455 15.79 -17.17 14.92
C LEU A 455 15.82 -17.15 13.38
N GLY A 456 14.65 -16.98 12.77
CA GLY A 456 14.44 -16.97 11.32
C GLY A 456 14.37 -15.55 10.76
N SER A 457 13.51 -15.35 9.76
CA SER A 457 13.27 -14.04 9.18
C SER A 457 12.67 -13.06 10.19
N ASP A 458 13.13 -11.81 10.15
CA ASP A 458 12.59 -10.70 10.96
C ASP A 458 11.58 -9.81 10.20
N CYS A 459 11.08 -10.29 9.06
CA CYS A 459 10.09 -9.58 8.25
C CYS A 459 8.65 -9.83 8.73
N GLY A 460 7.73 -8.91 8.39
CA GLY A 460 6.31 -9.09 8.67
C GLY A 460 5.63 -10.15 7.79
N ILE A 461 6.15 -10.36 6.57
CA ILE A 461 5.74 -11.42 5.64
C ILE A 461 6.90 -12.42 5.48
N VAL A 462 6.63 -13.68 5.83
CA VAL A 462 7.62 -14.77 5.85
C VAL A 462 7.13 -15.92 4.99
N ASN A 463 7.65 -16.01 3.77
CA ASN A 463 7.16 -16.93 2.74
C ASN A 463 8.06 -18.16 2.59
N ILE A 464 7.44 -19.29 2.22
CA ILE A 464 8.11 -20.53 1.82
C ILE A 464 7.64 -20.92 0.42
N ASN A 465 8.57 -21.17 -0.50
CA ASN A 465 8.30 -21.67 -1.85
C ASN A 465 7.34 -20.79 -2.69
N ILE A 466 7.26 -19.49 -2.35
CA ILE A 466 6.56 -18.43 -3.09
C ILE A 466 7.38 -17.14 -2.99
N GLY A 467 7.26 -16.26 -3.99
CA GLY A 467 7.99 -14.99 -4.01
C GLY A 467 7.58 -14.00 -2.91
N PRO A 468 8.37 -12.94 -2.68
CA PRO A 468 8.08 -11.95 -1.62
C PRO A 468 6.81 -11.13 -1.88
N SER A 469 6.29 -11.14 -3.11
CA SER A 469 4.98 -10.55 -3.43
C SER A 469 3.80 -11.46 -3.11
N GLY A 470 4.01 -12.68 -2.62
CA GLY A 470 2.94 -13.58 -2.19
C GLY A 470 2.33 -13.10 -0.88
N ALA A 471 1.18 -12.42 -0.97
CA ALA A 471 0.34 -12.02 0.14
C ALA A 471 -1.12 -12.00 -0.33
N GLU A 472 -2.05 -12.25 0.59
CA GLU A 472 -3.48 -12.37 0.29
C GLU A 472 -4.30 -11.71 1.42
N ILE A 473 -5.53 -11.30 1.09
CA ILE A 473 -6.41 -10.51 1.96
C ILE A 473 -6.69 -11.15 3.33
N GLY A 474 -6.68 -12.47 3.45
CA GLY A 474 -6.95 -13.14 4.72
C GLY A 474 -5.89 -12.88 5.80
N GLY A 475 -4.66 -12.55 5.41
CA GLY A 475 -3.55 -12.25 6.31
C GLY A 475 -3.42 -10.76 6.64
N ALA A 476 -2.81 -10.44 7.78
CA ALA A 476 -2.40 -9.08 8.08
C ALA A 476 -1.18 -8.72 7.21
N PHE A 477 -1.36 -7.83 6.24
CA PHE A 477 -0.28 -7.33 5.40
C PHE A 477 0.50 -6.24 6.14
N GLY A 478 1.82 -6.29 6.11
CA GLY A 478 2.68 -5.21 6.59
C GLY A 478 4.03 -5.72 7.07
N GLY A 479 4.88 -4.81 7.56
CA GLY A 479 6.26 -5.12 7.92
C GLY A 479 6.71 -4.65 9.29
N GLU A 480 7.92 -5.07 9.65
CA GLU A 480 8.62 -4.74 10.89
C GLU A 480 9.74 -3.71 10.65
N LYS A 481 10.44 -3.33 11.73
CA LYS A 481 11.65 -2.46 11.66
C LYS A 481 11.33 -1.13 10.98
N GLU A 482 12.14 -0.69 10.01
CA GLU A 482 11.88 0.55 9.28
C GLU A 482 10.72 0.48 8.27
N THR A 483 10.08 -0.67 8.11
CA THR A 483 8.82 -0.77 7.37
C THR A 483 7.63 -0.22 8.19
N GLY A 484 7.78 -0.08 9.51
CA GLY A 484 6.93 0.79 10.33
C GLY A 484 5.99 0.10 11.32
N GLY A 485 5.78 -1.22 11.23
CA GLY A 485 4.97 -1.99 12.20
C GLY A 485 3.46 -1.93 11.97
N GLY A 486 2.99 -1.16 10.98
CA GLY A 486 1.57 -1.14 10.60
C GLY A 486 1.10 -2.50 10.08
N ARG A 487 -0.21 -2.72 10.13
CA ARG A 487 -0.86 -3.83 9.43
C ARG A 487 -2.15 -3.42 8.74
N GLU A 488 -2.40 -3.99 7.58
CA GLU A 488 -3.58 -3.77 6.75
C GLU A 488 -4.29 -5.10 6.44
N SER A 489 -5.53 -5.01 5.94
CA SER A 489 -6.30 -6.15 5.44
C SER A 489 -6.80 -7.13 6.52
N GLY A 490 -6.28 -8.36 6.58
CA GLY A 490 -6.88 -9.47 7.33
C GLY A 490 -6.49 -9.59 8.81
N SER A 491 -6.69 -10.78 9.36
CA SER A 491 -6.51 -11.09 10.79
C SER A 491 -7.25 -10.10 11.70
N ASP A 492 -6.58 -9.52 12.69
CA ASP A 492 -7.10 -8.52 13.61
C ASP A 492 -6.60 -7.09 13.34
N ALA A 493 -6.14 -6.82 12.10
CA ALA A 493 -5.69 -5.49 11.68
C ALA A 493 -6.76 -4.40 11.92
N TRP A 494 -8.04 -4.78 11.85
CA TRP A 494 -9.20 -3.93 12.17
C TRP A 494 -9.13 -3.26 13.55
N LYS A 495 -8.45 -3.88 14.53
CA LYS A 495 -8.31 -3.32 15.89
C LYS A 495 -7.59 -1.97 15.88
N GLN A 496 -6.71 -1.71 14.91
CA GLN A 496 -6.01 -0.43 14.76
C GLN A 496 -6.97 0.72 14.39
N TYR A 497 -8.08 0.40 13.73
CA TYR A 497 -9.14 1.33 13.33
C TYR A 497 -10.19 1.54 14.42
N MET A 498 -9.97 1.00 15.62
CA MET A 498 -10.89 1.10 16.75
C MET A 498 -10.14 1.46 18.04
N ARG A 499 -10.90 1.75 19.09
CA ARG A 499 -10.37 1.93 20.45
C ARG A 499 -10.93 0.85 21.36
N ARG A 500 -10.03 0.16 22.06
CA ARG A 500 -10.37 -0.84 23.07
C ARG A 500 -10.70 -0.17 24.40
N SER A 501 -11.67 -0.71 25.11
CA SER A 501 -12.02 -0.35 26.48
C SER A 501 -12.29 -1.61 27.30
N THR A 502 -11.70 -1.72 28.48
CA THR A 502 -12.01 -2.76 29.46
C THR A 502 -13.07 -2.21 30.41
N CYS A 503 -14.27 -2.78 30.37
CA CYS A 503 -15.41 -2.36 31.14
C CYS A 503 -15.63 -3.33 32.30
N THR A 504 -15.71 -2.81 33.52
CA THR A 504 -16.16 -3.56 34.69
C THR A 504 -17.49 -2.98 35.15
N ILE A 505 -18.52 -3.81 35.20
CA ILE A 505 -19.88 -3.44 35.59
C ILE A 505 -20.18 -4.16 36.90
N ASN A 506 -20.28 -3.41 37.99
CA ASN A 506 -20.88 -3.93 39.21
C ASN A 506 -22.40 -3.97 39.02
N TYR A 507 -22.98 -5.17 38.98
CA TYR A 507 -24.43 -5.36 38.89
C TYR A 507 -25.03 -5.79 40.25
N SER A 508 -24.22 -5.78 41.31
CA SER A 508 -24.65 -6.02 42.69
C SER A 508 -24.92 -4.71 43.44
N LYS A 509 -25.48 -4.83 44.65
CA LYS A 509 -25.57 -3.71 45.62
C LYS A 509 -24.35 -3.63 46.53
N GLU A 510 -23.44 -4.59 46.43
CA GLU A 510 -22.25 -4.67 47.25
C GLU A 510 -21.12 -3.88 46.61
N LEU A 511 -20.42 -3.08 47.39
CA LEU A 511 -19.20 -2.42 46.97
C LEU A 511 -18.12 -2.79 47.98
N PRO A 512 -17.52 -3.99 47.87
CA PRO A 512 -16.40 -4.35 48.73
C PRO A 512 -15.30 -3.32 48.48
N LEU A 513 -15.03 -2.51 49.50
CA LEU A 513 -14.04 -1.45 49.43
C LEU A 513 -12.68 -2.11 49.25
N ALA A 514 -12.00 -1.80 48.14
CA ALA A 514 -10.63 -2.23 47.96
C ALA A 514 -9.78 -1.67 49.12
N GLN A 515 -8.82 -2.46 49.60
CA GLN A 515 -7.90 -2.13 50.71
C GLN A 515 -8.48 -2.16 52.14
N GLY A 516 -9.68 -2.73 52.36
CA GLY A 516 -10.19 -2.94 53.73
C GLY A 516 -10.51 -1.65 54.50
N ILE A 517 -10.73 -0.56 53.78
CA ILE A 517 -11.16 0.72 54.35
C ILE A 517 -12.66 0.62 54.66
N ASP A 518 -13.08 1.08 55.84
CA ASP A 518 -14.48 1.16 56.28
C ASP A 518 -14.89 2.64 56.34
N PHE A 519 -16.03 2.99 55.74
CA PHE A 519 -16.61 4.34 55.73
C PHE A 519 -17.93 4.42 56.54
N SER A 520 -18.27 3.37 57.30
CA SER A 520 -19.42 3.37 58.21
C SER A 520 -19.25 4.24 59.45
#